data_AF-A0A4Q6EBS0-F1
#
_entry.id   AF-A0A4Q6EBS0-F1
#
_cell.length_a   1.000
_cell.length_b   1.000
_cell.length_c   1.000
_cell.angle_alpha   90.00
_cell.angle_beta   90.00
_cell.angle_gamma   90.00
#
_symmetry.space_group_name_H-M   'P 1'
#
loop_
_entity.id
_entity.type
_entity.pdbx_description
1 polymer ?
#
loop_
_entity_poly.entity_id
_entity_poly.type
_entity_poly.pdbx_seq_one_letter_code
_entity_poly.pdbx_strand_id
1 'polypeptide(L)' 'MQNQPFTIKVNDVDYTVKLHSAVPRLYDVTGNNTYHRIGKTDVGLWVYVEDAHGDQHMPLQQIGEAIDDYVDFNID' A
#
# COMPACT_ATOMS: atom_id res chain seq x y z
N MET A 1 -2.75 6.84 15.82
CA MET A 1 -2.74 7.81 14.71
C MET A 1 -3.24 7.10 13.45
N GLN A 2 -4.13 7.77 12.73
CA GLN A 2 -4.65 7.56 11.36
C GLN A 2 -5.01 6.12 10.93
N ASN A 3 -6.27 5.72 11.21
CA ASN A 3 -6.97 4.67 10.46
C ASN A 3 -7.75 5.26 9.25
N GLN A 4 -7.35 6.44 8.79
CA GLN A 4 -7.96 7.10 7.63
C GLN A 4 -7.20 6.71 6.36
N PRO A 5 -7.91 6.41 5.25
CA PRO A 5 -7.27 6.22 3.97
C PRO A 5 -6.49 7.46 3.54
N PHE A 6 -5.39 7.25 2.83
CA PHE A 6 -4.59 8.30 2.19
C PHE A 6 -4.36 7.95 0.73
N THR A 7 -3.93 8.93 -0.07
CA THR A 7 -3.66 8.75 -1.49
C THR A 7 -2.18 8.91 -1.76
N ILE A 8 -1.62 7.97 -2.54
CA ILE A 8 -0.28 8.06 -3.11
C ILE A 8 -0.38 8.10 -4.64
N LYS A 9 0.62 8.68 -5.30
CA LYS A 9 0.70 8.73 -6.77
C LYS A 9 1.89 7.92 -7.24
N VAL A 10 1.65 6.93 -8.11
CA VAL A 10 2.69 6.07 -8.69
C VAL A 10 2.45 5.93 -10.19
N ASN A 11 3.44 6.24 -11.02
CA ASN A 11 3.35 6.21 -12.48
C ASN A 11 2.10 6.93 -13.03
N ASP A 12 1.82 8.12 -12.51
CA ASP A 12 0.65 8.95 -12.84
C ASP A 12 -0.72 8.32 -12.53
N VAL A 13 -0.75 7.24 -11.76
CA VAL A 13 -1.97 6.62 -11.23
C VAL A 13 -2.09 6.92 -9.74
N ASP A 14 -3.27 7.38 -9.32
CA ASP A 14 -3.59 7.56 -7.91
C ASP A 14 -4.05 6.24 -7.30
N TYR A 15 -3.45 5.88 -6.16
CA TYR A 15 -3.82 4.72 -5.36
C TYR A 15 -4.32 5.18 -3.99
N THR A 16 -5.50 4.71 -3.61
CA THR A 16 -6.03 4.86 -2.26
C THR A 16 -5.47 3.74 -1.39
N VAL A 17 -4.79 4.11 -0.31
CA VAL A 17 -4.16 3.19 0.64
C VAL A 17 -4.86 3.32 2.00
N LYS A 18 -5.17 2.19 2.62
CA LYS A 18 -5.74 2.14 3.96
C LYS A 18 -4.99 1.13 4.82
N LEU A 19 -4.68 1.49 6.07
CA LEU A 19 -4.13 0.53 7.02
C LEU A 19 -5.18 -0.55 7.32
N HIS A 20 -4.84 -1.79 7.01
CA HIS A 20 -5.68 -2.96 7.26
C HIS A 20 -5.40 -3.53 8.66
N SER A 21 -4.12 -3.75 8.96
CA SER A 21 -3.64 -4.23 10.24
C SER A 21 -2.36 -3.49 10.61
N ALA A 22 -2.18 -3.19 11.89
CA ALA A 22 -0.95 -2.59 12.40
C ALA A 22 0.13 -3.63 12.71
N VAL A 23 -0.26 -4.86 13.04
CA VAL A 23 0.63 -5.98 13.42
C VAL A 23 0.04 -7.31 12.90
N PRO A 24 0.61 -7.93 11.84
CA PRO A 24 1.63 -7.37 10.95
C PRO A 24 1.10 -6.13 10.22
N ARG A 25 2.00 -5.25 9.78
CA ARG A 25 1.62 -4.03 9.07
C ARG A 25 1.15 -4.36 7.65
N LEU A 26 -0.15 -4.24 7.43
CA LEU A 26 -0.82 -4.58 6.18
C LEU A 26 -1.60 -3.39 5.65
N TYR A 27 -1.60 -3.23 4.34
CA TYR A 27 -2.28 -2.15 3.65
C TYR A 27 -3.22 -2.69 2.57
N ASP A 28 -4.42 -2.15 2.57
CA ASP A 28 -5.41 -2.30 1.51
C ASP A 28 -5.15 -1.21 0.47
N VAL A 29 -4.85 -1.58 -0.78
CA VAL A 29 -4.50 -0.67 -1.87
C VAL A 29 -5.49 -0.81 -3.01
N THR A 30 -6.16 0.29 -3.36
CA THR A 30 -7.13 0.34 -4.46
C THR A 30 -6.71 1.38 -5.49
N GLY A 31 -6.65 0.99 -6.76
CA GLY A 31 -6.33 1.89 -7.87
C GLY A 31 -6.41 1.17 -9.21
N ASN A 32 -6.67 1.91 -10.29
CA ASN A 32 -6.77 1.36 -11.65
C ASN A 32 -7.71 0.14 -11.78
N ASN A 33 -8.90 0.21 -11.15
CA ASN A 33 -9.88 -0.90 -11.06
C ASN A 33 -9.35 -2.19 -10.41
N THR A 34 -8.22 -2.12 -9.71
CA THR A 34 -7.66 -3.24 -8.97
C THR A 34 -7.67 -2.96 -7.47
N TYR A 35 -7.75 -4.04 -6.70
CA TYR A 35 -7.57 -4.03 -5.27
C TYR A 35 -6.57 -5.12 -4.90
N HIS A 36 -5.58 -4.79 -4.07
CA HIS A 36 -4.68 -5.76 -3.48
C HIS A 36 -4.39 -5.42 -2.03
N ARG A 37 -4.24 -6.46 -1.21
CA ARG A 37 -3.61 -6.34 0.11
C ARG A 37 -2.11 -6.59 0.01
N ILE A 38 -1.33 -5.69 0.56
CA ILE A 38 0.13 -5.75 0.59
C ILE A 38 0.65 -5.65 2.02
N GLY A 39 1.87 -6.13 2.23
CA GLY A 39 2.58 -6.02 3.50
C GLY A 39 4.08 -5.90 3.27
N LYS A 40 4.79 -5.55 4.34
CA LYS A 40 6.26 -5.48 4.35
C LYS A 40 6.82 -6.60 5.21
N THR A 41 7.75 -7.36 4.65
CA THR A 41 8.47 -8.42 5.36
C THR A 41 9.47 -7.83 6.35
N ASP A 42 9.95 -8.65 7.29
CA ASP A 42 10.94 -8.22 8.29
C ASP A 42 12.28 -7.75 7.68
N VAL A 43 12.58 -8.19 6.45
CA VAL A 43 13.76 -7.77 5.68
C VAL A 43 13.51 -6.53 4.80
N GLY A 44 12.34 -5.91 4.93
CA GLY A 44 11.98 -4.66 4.24
C GLY A 44 11.42 -4.81 2.83
N LEU A 45 11.19 -6.04 2.34
CA LEU A 45 10.60 -6.28 1.03
C LEU A 45 9.08 -6.20 1.07
N TRP A 46 8.48 -5.55 0.07
CA TRP A 46 7.04 -5.49 -0.12
C TRP A 46 6.51 -6.74 -0.84
N VAL A 47 5.42 -7.29 -0.33
CA VAL A 47 4.80 -8.53 -0.82
C VAL A 47 3.29 -8.38 -0.92
N TYR A 48 2.69 -9.11 -1.86
CA TYR A 48 1.24 -9.34 -1.87
C TYR A 48 0.88 -10.37 -0.79
N VAL A 49 -0.22 -10.12 -0.07
CA VAL A 49 -0.69 -11.00 1.04
C VAL A 49 -2.01 -11.72 0.69
N GLU A 50 -2.61 -11.39 -0.46
CA GLU A 50 -3.91 -11.84 -1.00
C GLU A 50 -5.17 -11.13 -0.47
N ASP A 51 -5.88 -10.55 -1.44
CA ASP A 51 -7.30 -10.69 -1.81
C ASP A 51 -7.40 -9.83 -3.09
N ALA A 52 -6.95 -10.38 -4.22
CA ALA A 52 -6.78 -9.60 -5.44
C ALA A 52 -8.09 -9.59 -6.24
N HIS A 53 -8.66 -8.40 -6.44
CA HIS A 53 -9.69 -8.19 -7.45
C HIS A 53 -9.05 -7.45 -8.64
N GLY A 54 -8.96 -8.13 -9.79
CA GLY A 54 -8.47 -7.58 -11.06
C GLY A 54 -7.26 -8.32 -11.65
N ASP A 55 -7.12 -8.27 -12.98
CA ASP A 55 -6.15 -9.07 -13.76
C ASP A 55 -4.77 -8.40 -13.92
N GLN A 56 -4.54 -7.22 -13.33
CA GLN A 56 -3.29 -6.46 -13.44
C GLN A 56 -2.50 -6.44 -12.13
N HIS A 57 -1.21 -6.79 -12.22
CA HIS A 57 -0.24 -6.54 -11.16
C HIS A 57 0.06 -5.03 -11.09
N MET A 58 -0.16 -4.44 -9.91
CA MET A 58 0.25 -3.07 -9.61
C MET A 58 1.78 -2.97 -9.46
N PRO A 59 2.41 -1.79 -9.60
CA PRO A 59 3.84 -1.62 -9.34
C PRO A 59 4.16 -1.70 -7.83
N LEU A 60 4.13 -2.91 -7.27
CA LEU A 60 4.18 -3.20 -5.82
C LEU A 60 5.30 -2.47 -5.08
N GLN A 61 6.53 -2.55 -5.60
CA GLN A 61 7.68 -1.99 -4.93
C GLN A 61 7.59 -0.46 -4.82
N GLN A 62 7.18 0.22 -5.91
CA GLN A 62 7.01 1.67 -5.93
C GLN A 62 5.84 2.14 -5.04
N ILE A 63 4.75 1.36 -5.02
CA ILE A 63 3.62 1.59 -4.11
C ILE A 63 4.09 1.49 -2.66
N GLY A 64 4.85 0.45 -2.33
CA GLY A 64 5.39 0.25 -1.00
C GLY A 64 6.32 1.38 -0.55
N GLU A 65 7.24 1.80 -1.41
CA GLU A 65 8.14 2.93 -1.16
C GLU A 65 7.34 4.23 -0.92
N ALA A 66 6.32 4.51 -1.73
CA ALA A 66 5.47 5.69 -1.53
C ALA A 66 4.66 5.64 -0.23
N ILE A 67 4.30 4.44 0.26
CA ILE A 67 3.68 4.27 1.59
C ILE A 67 4.70 4.56 2.69
N ASP A 68 5.93 4.08 2.56
CA ASP A 68 7.01 4.36 3.52
C ASP A 68 7.25 5.88 3.60
N ASP A 69 7.42 6.55 2.46
CA ASP A 69 7.61 8.00 2.38
C ASP A 69 6.47 8.77 3.05
N TYR A 70 5.22 8.37 2.78
CA TYR A 70 4.04 8.99 3.40
C TYR A 70 4.03 8.78 4.92
N VAL A 71 4.26 7.56 5.39
CA VAL A 71 4.18 7.23 6.82
C VAL A 71 5.31 7.91 7.59
N ASP A 72 6.54 7.87 7.08
CA ASP A 72 7.71 8.46 7.73
C ASP A 72 7.60 9.99 7.80
N PHE A 73 7.03 10.64 6.78
CA PHE A 73 6.77 12.09 6.79
C PHE A 73 5.70 12.51 7.83
N ASN A 74 4.80 11.61 8.21
CA ASN A 74 3.66 11.90 9.10
C ASN A 74 3.86 11.40 10.55
N ILE A 75 5.09 11.08 10.96
CA ILE A 75 5.45 10.61 12.32
C ILE A 75 5.97 11.75 13.23
N ASP A 76 5.95 13.02 12.80
CA ASP A 76 6.23 14.20 13.64
C ASP A 76 5.05 14.61 14.55
#